data_AF-E0DIB0-F1
#
_entry.id   AF-E0DIB0-F1
#
_cell.length_a   1.000
_cell.length_b   1.000
_cell.length_c   1.000
_cell.angle_alpha   90.00
_cell.angle_beta   90.00
_cell.angle_gamma   90.00
#
_symmetry.space_group_name_H-M   'P 1'
#
loop_
_entity.id
_entity.type
_entity.pdbx_description
1 polymer ?
#
loop_
_entity_poly.entity_id
_entity_poly.type
_entity_poly.pdbx_seq_one_letter_code
_entity_poly.pdbx_strand_id
1 'polypeptide(L)'
;MAFDGKERRSSRRSPQVGNVIYVNFGARDYTPVAGRDTFTDPDAPSYKPRRKTTRARATAKGTRSTAADWLTDLAFTQSDNGRMSRGRGYYQGGHVMNLEFVPGSITAKVIGSQPQPFSVAIMFPPRTDPQLARLPDLISQLDGGIQAVRSGQFSPDMLKILFGGHPYKARYYCDCPDKAKVCKHVVATMMAAADRVAADPGLVFQLRGLNLADMRLPKPAGSAGAEPETSVPAGASGARQKPQAEAPSPEAIAAATDRFWNGGPLPEIPQLKTQSALADSDEELLHKAMRTISYTSVDELCAVSDIEDLYYNLTHET
;
A
#
# COMPACT_ATOMS: atom_id res chain seq x y z
N MET A 1 -8.56 81.53 5.50
CA MET A 1 -9.16 80.37 6.18
C MET A 1 -8.55 79.12 5.58
N ALA A 2 -7.73 78.39 6.32
CA ALA A 2 -7.24 77.06 5.97
C ALA A 2 -6.93 76.30 7.27
N PHE A 3 -7.76 75.29 7.57
CA PHE A 3 -7.44 74.16 8.46
C PHE A 3 -6.46 73.24 7.67
N ASP A 4 -5.61 72.37 8.24
CA ASP A 4 -6.04 71.21 9.04
C ASP A 4 -4.85 70.36 9.58
N GLY A 5 -5.10 69.66 10.68
CA GLY A 5 -4.58 68.33 11.05
C GLY A 5 -3.09 67.99 11.05
N LYS A 6 -2.44 67.99 12.24
CA LYS A 6 -1.24 67.17 12.51
C LYS A 6 -1.60 66.02 13.46
N GLU A 7 -1.99 64.87 12.90
CA GLU A 7 -2.02 63.59 13.62
C GLU A 7 -0.60 63.05 13.83
N ARG A 8 -0.23 62.81 15.09
CA ARG A 8 1.03 62.15 15.46
C ARG A 8 0.90 60.63 15.26
N ARG A 9 1.47 60.09 14.19
CA ARG A 9 1.65 58.64 14.02
C ARG A 9 2.64 58.09 15.06
N SER A 10 2.15 57.22 15.95
CA SER A 10 2.95 56.41 16.87
C SER A 10 3.98 55.56 16.11
N SER A 11 5.25 55.64 16.51
CA SER A 11 6.33 54.86 15.90
C SER A 11 6.18 53.37 16.24
N ARG A 12 6.27 52.52 15.21
CA ARG A 12 6.28 51.05 15.38
C ARG A 12 7.62 50.66 16.02
N ARG A 13 7.58 50.00 17.19
CA ARG A 13 8.78 49.51 17.88
C ARG A 13 9.40 48.35 17.10
N SER A 14 10.66 48.49 16.72
CA SER A 14 11.47 47.42 16.12
C SER A 14 11.83 46.36 17.16
N PRO A 15 11.98 45.08 16.78
CA PRO A 15 12.37 44.03 17.71
C PRO A 15 13.75 44.31 18.32
N GLN A 16 13.84 44.30 19.66
CA GLN A 16 15.09 44.35 20.41
C GLN A 16 15.31 43.04 21.16
N VAL A 17 16.56 42.75 21.53
CA VAL A 17 17.04 41.47 22.08
C VAL A 17 16.31 41.01 23.37
N GLY A 18 15.50 41.87 24.01
CA GLY A 18 14.65 41.50 25.16
C GLY A 18 13.17 41.22 24.86
N ASN A 19 12.69 41.47 23.63
CA ASN A 19 11.28 41.32 23.23
C ASN A 19 11.05 40.17 22.23
N VAL A 20 12.05 39.32 22.03
CA VAL A 20 11.98 38.15 21.14
C VAL A 20 12.10 36.89 21.98
N ILE A 21 11.04 36.08 22.02
CA ILE A 21 11.07 34.76 22.65
C ILE A 21 11.76 33.81 21.66
N TYR A 22 12.97 33.37 21.97
CA TYR A 22 13.62 32.29 21.24
C TYR A 22 13.06 30.95 21.71
N VAL A 23 12.25 30.31 20.87
CA VAL A 23 11.82 28.92 21.10
C VAL A 23 12.80 28.00 20.37
N ASN A 24 13.60 27.27 21.13
CA ASN A 24 14.59 26.33 20.61
C ASN A 24 13.92 24.97 20.37
N PHE A 25 13.65 24.62 19.10
CA PHE A 25 12.97 23.35 18.74
C PHE A 25 13.91 22.14 18.62
N GLY A 26 15.14 22.24 19.15
CA GLY A 26 16.18 21.23 18.90
C GLY A 26 17.21 21.11 20.01
N ALA A 27 16.79 20.83 21.25
CA ALA A 27 17.66 20.25 22.25
C ALA A 27 16.84 19.39 23.22
N ARG A 28 17.16 18.08 23.26
CA ARG A 28 16.75 17.19 24.34
C ARG A 28 17.73 17.46 25.48
N ASP A 29 17.30 18.15 26.52
CA ASP A 29 17.77 18.01 27.90
C ASP A 29 16.83 18.84 28.79
N TYR A 30 15.98 18.14 29.55
CA TYR A 30 15.10 18.77 30.54
C TYR A 30 15.75 18.62 31.91
N THR A 31 16.44 19.67 32.37
CA THR A 31 16.69 19.90 33.79
C THR A 31 15.64 20.89 34.28
N PRO A 32 14.84 20.56 35.31
CA PRO A 32 13.82 21.48 35.79
C PRO A 32 14.51 22.65 36.50
N VAL A 33 14.28 23.86 36.01
CA VAL A 33 14.60 25.09 36.74
C VAL A 33 13.53 25.26 37.82
N ALA A 34 13.94 25.11 39.07
CA ALA A 34 13.09 25.38 40.21
C ALA A 34 12.83 26.89 40.32
N GLY A 35 11.55 27.27 40.40
CA GLY A 35 11.12 28.60 40.85
C GLY A 35 10.33 29.41 39.83
N ARG A 36 9.01 29.18 39.79
CA ARG A 36 7.94 30.19 39.94
C ARG A 36 6.62 29.70 39.32
N ASP A 37 5.65 29.52 40.22
CA ASP A 37 4.23 29.86 40.14
C ASP A 37 3.56 29.68 38.76
N THR A 38 3.19 28.44 38.44
CA THR A 38 2.11 28.16 37.49
C THR A 38 1.05 27.31 38.17
N PHE A 39 -0.15 27.88 38.25
CA PHE A 39 -1.38 27.24 38.70
C PHE A 39 -1.59 25.94 37.92
N THR A 40 -1.36 24.81 38.57
CA THR A 40 -1.55 23.47 38.00
C THR A 40 -2.80 22.87 38.62
N ASP A 41 -3.80 22.62 37.78
CA ASP A 41 -5.07 21.98 38.16
C ASP A 41 -4.81 20.48 38.49
N PRO A 42 -5.07 20.03 39.73
CA PRO A 42 -4.73 18.66 40.17
C PRO A 42 -5.58 17.56 39.52
N ASP A 43 -6.68 17.89 38.83
CA ASP A 43 -7.62 16.91 38.27
C ASP A 43 -7.58 16.79 36.74
N ALA A 44 -6.61 17.40 36.05
CA ALA A 44 -6.49 17.28 34.61
C ALA A 44 -6.07 15.85 34.18
N PRO A 45 -6.89 15.09 33.43
CA PRO A 45 -6.51 13.76 32.98
C PRO A 45 -5.31 13.84 32.02
N SER A 46 -4.21 13.20 32.40
CA SER A 46 -3.00 13.04 31.59
C SER A 46 -3.30 12.26 30.31
N TYR A 47 -3.70 12.94 29.24
CA TYR A 47 -3.78 12.36 27.90
C TYR A 47 -2.37 12.12 27.36
N LYS A 48 -1.85 10.90 27.56
CA LYS A 48 -0.65 10.42 26.87
C LYS A 48 -1.08 9.83 25.53
N PRO A 49 -0.80 10.46 24.38
CA PRO A 49 -1.02 9.79 23.11
C PRO A 49 -0.12 8.54 23.08
N ARG A 50 -0.75 7.36 23.00
CA ARG A 50 -0.09 6.06 22.88
C ARG A 50 0.62 6.01 21.53
N ARG A 51 1.83 6.57 21.46
CA ARG A 51 2.75 6.42 20.33
C ARG A 51 3.09 4.94 20.19
N LYS A 52 2.53 4.28 19.17
CA LYS A 52 3.20 3.11 18.59
C LYS A 52 4.42 3.63 17.84
N THR A 53 5.52 3.88 18.54
CA THR A 53 6.80 4.13 17.88
C THR A 53 7.18 2.85 17.16
N THR A 54 7.36 2.91 15.84
CA THR A 54 8.06 1.88 15.05
C THR A 54 9.55 1.86 15.38
N ARG A 55 9.91 1.83 16.68
CA ARG A 55 11.27 1.54 17.12
C ARG A 55 11.44 0.03 17.16
N ALA A 56 11.41 -0.59 15.99
CA ALA A 56 12.22 -1.77 15.77
C ALA A 56 13.53 -1.26 15.17
N ARG A 57 14.45 -0.81 16.03
CA ARG A 57 15.86 -0.72 15.62
C ARG A 57 16.34 -2.15 15.53
N ALA A 58 16.06 -2.80 14.41
CA ALA A 58 16.69 -4.06 14.06
C ALA A 58 18.15 -3.73 13.76
N THR A 59 19.00 -3.67 14.79
CA THR A 59 20.43 -3.93 14.59
C THR A 59 20.58 -5.43 14.31
N ALA A 60 19.96 -5.90 13.24
CA ALA A 60 20.28 -7.18 12.67
C ALA A 60 21.55 -6.95 11.86
N LYS A 61 22.69 -7.35 12.42
CA LYS A 61 23.86 -7.74 11.64
C LYS A 61 23.48 -9.04 10.91
N GLY A 62 22.49 -8.95 10.04
CA GLY A 62 21.88 -10.03 9.29
C GLY A 62 22.37 -9.98 7.86
N THR A 63 22.45 -11.14 7.24
CA THR A 63 22.59 -11.34 5.79
C THR A 63 21.98 -10.18 5.00
N ARG A 64 22.79 -9.51 4.17
CA ARG A 64 22.32 -8.42 3.31
C ARG A 64 21.19 -8.94 2.42
N SER A 65 20.01 -8.35 2.54
CA SER A 65 18.91 -8.70 1.64
C SER A 65 19.12 -8.01 0.30
N THR A 66 19.18 -8.77 -0.79
CA THR A 66 19.37 -8.21 -2.13
C THR A 66 18.19 -7.35 -2.57
N ALA A 67 16.99 -7.62 -2.05
CA ALA A 67 15.81 -6.78 -2.27
C ALA A 67 15.88 -5.44 -1.50
N ALA A 68 16.42 -5.45 -0.27
CA ALA A 68 16.66 -4.21 0.49
C ALA A 68 17.73 -3.35 -0.18
N ASP A 69 18.81 -3.97 -0.65
CA ASP A 69 19.87 -3.31 -1.40
C ASP A 69 19.31 -2.69 -2.69
N TRP A 70 18.44 -3.40 -3.40
CA TRP A 70 17.78 -2.91 -4.60
C TRP A 70 16.95 -1.64 -4.37
N LEU A 71 16.15 -1.59 -3.30
CA LEU A 71 15.38 -0.39 -2.94
C LEU A 71 16.30 0.80 -2.64
N THR A 72 17.42 0.52 -1.97
CA THR A 72 18.42 1.51 -1.63
C THR A 72 19.13 2.05 -2.88
N ASP A 73 19.52 1.18 -3.82
CA ASP A 73 20.14 1.55 -5.10
C ASP A 73 19.20 2.38 -5.99
N LEU A 74 17.91 2.05 -5.99
CA LEU A 74 16.90 2.79 -6.73
C LEU A 74 16.76 4.23 -6.20
N ALA A 75 17.00 4.46 -4.90
CA ALA A 75 17.11 5.81 -4.32
C ALA A 75 18.38 6.53 -4.79
N PHE A 76 19.53 5.86 -4.75
CA PHE A 76 20.84 6.43 -5.09
C PHE A 76 20.95 6.83 -6.56
N THR A 77 20.43 6.02 -7.46
CA THR A 77 20.55 6.24 -8.91
C THR A 77 19.75 7.45 -9.43
N GLN A 78 18.82 7.98 -8.64
CA GLN A 78 17.89 9.05 -9.06
C GLN A 78 17.90 10.30 -8.17
N SER A 79 18.78 10.34 -7.16
CA SER A 79 18.94 11.47 -6.24
C SER A 79 20.38 11.98 -6.24
N ASP A 80 20.57 13.28 -6.07
CA ASP A 80 21.90 13.85 -5.81
C ASP A 80 22.37 13.54 -4.38
N ASN A 81 23.69 13.66 -4.16
CA ASN A 81 24.35 13.35 -2.89
C ASN A 81 23.80 14.19 -1.72
N GLY A 82 23.47 15.47 -1.96
CA GLY A 82 22.93 16.36 -0.92
C GLY A 82 21.54 15.93 -0.46
N ARG A 83 20.66 15.56 -1.39
CA ARG A 83 19.35 14.97 -1.07
C ARG A 83 19.46 13.62 -0.39
N MET A 84 20.43 12.79 -0.80
CA MET A 84 20.70 11.49 -0.15
C MET A 84 21.14 11.66 1.30
N SER A 85 22.07 12.58 1.57
CA SER A 85 22.54 12.87 2.94
C SER A 85 21.41 13.36 3.84
N ARG A 86 20.59 14.31 3.37
CA ARG A 86 19.43 14.79 4.12
C ARG A 86 18.38 13.70 4.32
N GLY A 87 18.11 12.87 3.29
CA GLY A 87 17.18 11.76 3.38
C GLY A 87 17.61 10.71 4.40
N ARG A 88 18.90 10.38 4.43
CA ARG A 88 19.50 9.52 5.47
C ARG A 88 19.29 10.11 6.87
N GLY A 89 19.49 11.42 7.04
CA GLY A 89 19.21 12.10 8.30
C GLY A 89 17.75 11.96 8.75
N TYR A 90 16.80 12.07 7.81
CA TYR A 90 15.37 11.90 8.10
C TYR A 90 15.01 10.47 8.46
N TYR A 91 15.59 9.51 7.75
CA TYR A 91 15.46 8.09 8.07
C TYR A 91 15.98 7.79 9.49
N GLN A 92 17.22 8.19 9.80
CA GLN A 92 17.84 7.97 11.10
C GLN A 92 17.13 8.73 12.24
N GLY A 93 16.55 9.90 11.94
CA GLY A 93 15.74 10.68 12.87
C GLY A 93 14.38 10.05 13.21
N GLY A 94 13.97 8.99 12.51
CA GLY A 94 12.68 8.33 12.70
C GLY A 94 11.50 9.19 12.24
N HIS A 95 11.70 9.99 11.18
CA HIS A 95 10.65 10.87 10.65
C HIS A 95 9.67 10.17 9.71
N VAL A 96 9.95 8.92 9.30
CA VAL A 96 9.06 8.11 8.46
C VAL A 96 8.05 7.39 9.34
N MET A 97 6.77 7.56 9.03
CA MET A 97 5.62 7.02 9.74
C MET A 97 4.68 6.33 8.75
N ASN A 98 3.84 5.41 9.26
CA ASN A 98 2.81 4.71 8.49
C ASN A 98 3.33 4.15 7.16
N LEU A 99 4.48 3.47 7.22
CA LEU A 99 5.06 2.82 6.05
C LEU A 99 4.25 1.56 5.73
N GLU A 100 3.63 1.55 4.56
CA GLU A 100 2.75 0.47 4.11
C GLU A 100 3.19 -0.03 2.74
N PHE A 101 3.10 -1.35 2.57
CA PHE A 101 3.29 -2.03 1.29
C PHE A 101 1.91 -2.37 0.76
N VAL A 102 1.50 -1.70 -0.30
CA VAL A 102 0.23 -1.94 -0.98
C VAL A 102 0.50 -2.53 -2.37
N PRO A 103 -0.45 -3.23 -3.00
CA PRO A 103 -0.26 -3.75 -4.36
C PRO A 103 0.19 -2.63 -5.31
N GLY A 104 1.36 -2.82 -5.92
CA GLY A 104 1.97 -1.89 -6.87
C GLY A 104 2.67 -0.67 -6.26
N SER A 105 2.60 -0.40 -4.95
CA SER A 105 3.27 0.77 -4.38
C SER A 105 3.66 0.67 -2.91
N ILE A 106 4.60 1.53 -2.50
CA ILE A 106 4.98 1.74 -1.09
C ILE A 106 4.54 3.15 -0.72
N THR A 107 3.74 3.26 0.34
CA THR A 107 3.22 4.54 0.83
C THR A 107 3.78 4.84 2.22
N ALA A 108 3.96 6.12 2.52
CA ALA A 108 4.39 6.57 3.84
C ALA A 108 3.97 8.01 4.14
N LYS A 109 4.03 8.38 5.41
CA LYS A 109 3.97 9.75 5.90
C LYS A 109 5.32 10.16 6.45
N VAL A 110 5.83 11.33 6.08
CA VAL A 110 7.16 11.80 6.51
C VAL A 110 7.04 13.14 7.22
N ILE A 111 7.44 13.19 8.49
CA ILE A 111 7.52 14.43 9.26
C ILE A 111 8.57 15.33 8.61
N GLY A 112 8.18 16.58 8.35
CA GLY A 112 9.08 17.59 7.81
C GLY A 112 9.03 18.88 8.59
N SER A 113 9.30 19.99 7.89
CA SER A 113 9.34 21.33 8.48
C SER A 113 7.96 21.91 8.81
N GLN A 114 6.91 21.38 8.22
CA GLN A 114 5.53 21.83 8.42
C GLN A 114 4.79 20.93 9.43
N PRO A 115 3.71 21.39 10.07
CA PRO A 115 2.98 20.61 11.06
C PRO A 115 2.37 19.31 10.51
N GLN A 116 1.91 19.33 9.25
CA GLN A 116 1.31 18.17 8.59
C GLN A 116 2.37 17.30 7.90
N PRO A 117 2.48 16.00 8.21
CA PRO A 117 3.41 15.10 7.54
C PRO A 117 3.20 15.06 6.02
N PHE A 118 4.29 15.02 5.26
CA PHE A 118 4.28 14.86 3.82
C PHE A 118 3.84 13.45 3.42
N SER A 119 3.02 13.36 2.39
CA SER A 119 2.58 12.11 1.77
C SER A 119 3.58 11.67 0.73
N VAL A 120 4.11 10.45 0.87
CA VAL A 120 5.07 9.86 -0.06
C VAL A 120 4.50 8.57 -0.64
N ALA A 121 4.59 8.42 -1.95
CA ALA A 121 4.27 7.18 -2.64
C ALA A 121 5.33 6.81 -3.67
N ILE A 122 5.72 5.53 -3.67
CA ILE A 122 6.66 4.94 -4.62
C ILE A 122 5.90 3.86 -5.38
N MET A 123 5.59 4.12 -6.64
CA MET A 123 4.78 3.25 -7.48
C MET A 123 5.66 2.47 -8.45
N PHE A 124 5.42 1.17 -8.55
CA PHE A 124 6.11 0.27 -9.46
C PHE A 124 5.24 -0.03 -10.68
N PRO A 125 5.84 -0.31 -11.85
CA PRO A 125 5.07 -0.62 -13.05
C PRO A 125 4.22 -1.88 -12.83
N PRO A 126 3.00 -1.95 -13.41
CA PRO A 126 2.14 -3.13 -13.33
C PRO A 126 2.83 -4.35 -13.98
N ARG A 127 2.38 -5.54 -13.60
CA ARG A 127 2.90 -6.82 -14.12
C ARG A 127 1.76 -7.66 -14.64
N THR A 128 2.03 -8.35 -15.74
CA THR A 128 1.09 -9.30 -16.31
C THR A 128 1.25 -10.66 -15.65
N ASP A 129 0.17 -11.45 -15.61
CA ASP A 129 0.18 -12.78 -15.00
C ASP A 129 1.28 -13.70 -15.57
N PRO A 130 1.58 -13.70 -16.89
CA PRO A 130 2.69 -14.49 -17.43
C PRO A 130 4.07 -14.08 -16.91
N GLN A 131 4.25 -12.83 -16.49
CA GLN A 131 5.51 -12.38 -15.88
C GLN A 131 5.62 -12.86 -14.43
N LEU A 132 4.51 -12.82 -13.68
CA LEU A 132 4.46 -13.28 -12.29
C LEU A 132 4.55 -14.81 -12.19
N ALA A 133 3.99 -15.53 -13.17
CA ALA A 133 4.04 -16.99 -13.26
C ALA A 133 5.46 -17.57 -13.36
N ARG A 134 6.47 -16.75 -13.68
CA ARG A 134 7.89 -17.16 -13.70
C ARG A 134 8.55 -17.17 -12.32
N LEU A 135 7.96 -16.52 -11.32
CA LEU A 135 8.56 -16.42 -9.99
C LEU A 135 8.78 -17.79 -9.32
N PRO A 136 7.82 -18.74 -9.34
CA PRO A 136 8.03 -20.06 -8.74
C PRO A 136 9.23 -20.82 -9.34
N ASP A 137 9.38 -20.77 -10.67
CA ASP A 137 10.50 -21.41 -11.36
C ASP A 137 11.83 -20.77 -10.98
N LEU A 138 11.90 -19.44 -10.95
CA LEU A 138 13.10 -18.70 -10.53
C LEU A 138 13.48 -18.98 -9.08
N ILE A 139 12.49 -19.17 -8.20
CA ILE A 139 12.74 -19.57 -6.82
C ILE A 139 13.31 -20.99 -6.75
N SER A 140 12.78 -21.92 -7.55
CA SER A 140 13.27 -23.30 -7.59
C SER A 140 14.72 -23.43 -8.07
N GLN A 141 15.19 -22.45 -8.85
CA GLN A 141 16.56 -22.38 -9.38
C GLN A 141 17.56 -21.75 -8.39
N LEU A 142 17.09 -21.11 -7.31
CA LEU A 142 17.98 -20.56 -6.29
C LEU A 142 18.58 -21.68 -5.43
N ASP A 143 19.86 -21.55 -5.09
CA ASP A 143 20.50 -22.37 -4.08
C ASP A 143 19.80 -22.14 -2.73
N GLY A 144 19.08 -23.15 -2.23
CA GLY A 144 18.24 -23.05 -1.02
C GLY A 144 16.78 -22.67 -1.28
N GLY A 145 16.38 -22.52 -2.54
CA GLY A 145 14.98 -22.39 -2.96
C GLY A 145 14.20 -21.30 -2.22
N ILE A 146 13.06 -21.68 -1.65
CA ILE A 146 12.23 -20.75 -0.86
C ILE A 146 12.91 -20.24 0.41
N GLN A 147 13.83 -21.01 0.99
CA GLN A 147 14.54 -20.58 2.20
C GLN A 147 15.52 -19.45 1.90
N ALA A 148 16.14 -19.47 0.72
CA ALA A 148 16.97 -18.36 0.24
C ALA A 148 16.13 -17.07 0.17
N VAL A 149 14.94 -17.14 -0.41
CA VAL A 149 13.99 -16.01 -0.48
C VAL A 149 13.57 -15.53 0.91
N ARG A 150 13.24 -16.44 1.82
CA ARG A 150 12.90 -16.11 3.21
C ARG A 150 14.06 -15.49 3.98
N SER A 151 15.30 -15.81 3.61
CA SER A 151 16.50 -15.18 4.16
C SER A 151 16.85 -13.84 3.48
N GLY A 152 16.05 -13.40 2.51
CA GLY A 152 16.19 -12.13 1.81
C GLY A 152 17.07 -12.20 0.56
N GLN A 153 17.39 -13.39 0.06
CA GLN A 153 18.16 -13.60 -1.17
C GLN A 153 17.23 -13.77 -2.37
N PHE A 154 17.44 -12.93 -3.38
CA PHE A 154 16.69 -12.91 -4.63
C PHE A 154 17.64 -12.89 -5.81
N SER A 155 17.31 -13.62 -6.88
CA SER A 155 18.04 -13.51 -8.13
C SER A 155 17.78 -12.16 -8.82
N PRO A 156 18.69 -11.67 -9.68
CA PRO A 156 18.49 -10.43 -10.42
C PRO A 156 17.20 -10.43 -11.24
N ASP A 157 16.80 -11.58 -11.80
CA ASP A 157 15.58 -11.67 -12.62
C ASP A 157 14.31 -11.63 -11.78
N MET A 158 14.33 -12.19 -10.56
CA MET A 158 13.24 -11.99 -9.60
C MET A 158 13.08 -10.51 -9.24
N LEU A 159 14.18 -9.83 -8.90
CA LEU A 159 14.14 -8.39 -8.57
C LEU A 159 13.64 -7.56 -9.75
N LYS A 160 14.00 -7.94 -10.99
CA LYS A 160 13.44 -7.30 -12.19
C LYS A 160 11.93 -7.46 -12.24
N ILE A 161 11.38 -8.65 -12.00
CA ILE A 161 9.93 -8.89 -12.00
C ILE A 161 9.25 -8.13 -10.86
N LEU A 162 9.79 -8.26 -9.64
CA LEU A 162 9.22 -7.72 -8.41
C LEU A 162 9.24 -6.18 -8.38
N PHE A 163 10.29 -5.52 -8.85
CA PHE A 163 10.42 -4.06 -8.72
C PHE A 163 10.30 -3.26 -10.03
N GLY A 164 10.41 -3.87 -11.22
CA GLY A 164 10.39 -3.06 -12.46
C GLY A 164 11.63 -3.19 -13.33
N GLY A 165 12.68 -3.85 -12.85
CA GLY A 165 13.96 -3.95 -13.54
C GLY A 165 14.76 -2.66 -13.51
N HIS A 166 14.44 -1.68 -14.35
CA HIS A 166 15.24 -0.45 -14.40
C HIS A 166 14.75 0.57 -13.35
N PRO A 167 15.63 1.25 -12.58
CA PRO A 167 15.26 2.33 -11.67
C PRO A 167 14.29 3.37 -12.26
N TYR A 168 14.39 3.66 -13.56
CA TYR A 168 13.57 4.66 -14.25
C TYR A 168 12.10 4.27 -14.47
N LYS A 169 11.69 3.03 -14.17
CA LYS A 169 10.29 2.62 -14.35
C LYS A 169 9.41 2.89 -13.13
N ALA A 170 10.00 3.07 -11.97
CA ALA A 170 9.24 3.47 -10.78
C ALA A 170 8.86 4.96 -10.88
N ARG A 171 7.65 5.27 -10.40
CA ARG A 171 7.14 6.63 -10.29
C ARG A 171 7.17 7.05 -8.83
N TYR A 172 7.51 8.30 -8.57
CA TYR A 172 7.61 8.85 -7.23
C TYR A 172 6.65 10.00 -7.10
N TYR A 173 5.98 10.05 -5.96
CA TYR A 173 5.14 11.14 -5.56
C TYR A 173 5.53 11.59 -4.16
N CYS A 174 5.67 12.89 -3.99
CA CYS A 174 5.79 13.54 -2.70
C CYS A 174 5.14 14.91 -2.80
N ASP A 175 4.29 15.25 -1.85
CA ASP A 175 3.62 16.56 -1.73
C ASP A 175 4.53 17.67 -1.13
N CYS A 176 5.84 17.44 -1.08
CA CYS A 176 6.80 18.41 -0.56
C CYS A 176 7.18 19.48 -1.59
N PRO A 177 7.67 20.66 -1.16
CA PRO A 177 8.03 21.75 -2.08
C PRO A 177 9.29 21.49 -2.93
N ASP A 178 9.98 20.36 -2.74
CA ASP A 178 11.15 19.97 -3.55
C ASP A 178 10.68 19.40 -4.89
N LYS A 179 11.00 20.10 -5.99
CA LYS A 179 10.62 19.73 -7.36
C LYS A 179 11.39 18.55 -7.95
N ALA A 180 12.32 17.95 -7.19
CA ALA A 180 13.04 16.76 -7.63
C ALA A 180 12.10 15.56 -7.77
N LYS A 181 12.39 14.69 -8.74
CA LYS A 181 11.72 13.38 -8.84
C LYS A 181 11.90 12.55 -7.58
N VAL A 182 13.12 12.53 -7.03
CA VAL A 182 13.44 11.85 -5.77
C VAL A 182 13.94 12.89 -4.77
N CYS A 183 13.03 13.33 -3.90
CA CYS A 183 13.35 14.26 -2.82
C CYS A 183 13.89 13.52 -1.59
N LYS A 184 14.35 14.27 -0.58
CA LYS A 184 14.84 13.69 0.69
C LYS A 184 13.81 12.79 1.40
N HIS A 185 12.51 13.05 1.26
CA HIS A 185 11.46 12.23 1.88
C HIS A 185 11.27 10.89 1.17
N VAL A 186 11.38 10.87 -0.17
CA VAL A 186 11.38 9.63 -0.96
C VAL A 186 12.58 8.78 -0.57
N VAL A 187 13.77 9.38 -0.46
CA VAL A 187 14.98 8.69 0.02
C VAL A 187 14.77 8.09 1.41
N ALA A 188 14.27 8.87 2.36
CA ALA A 188 14.01 8.39 3.72
C ALA A 188 13.02 7.22 3.73
N THR A 189 11.98 7.30 2.90
CA THR A 189 10.96 6.25 2.75
C THR A 189 11.56 4.98 2.15
N MET A 190 12.40 5.07 1.12
CA MET A 190 13.08 3.91 0.53
C MET A 190 14.02 3.24 1.51
N MET A 191 14.77 4.00 2.31
CA MET A 191 15.63 3.43 3.35
C MET A 191 14.81 2.72 4.44
N ALA A 192 13.69 3.31 4.86
CA ALA A 192 12.78 2.65 5.80
C ALA A 192 12.15 1.38 5.21
N ALA A 193 11.79 1.41 3.92
CA ALA A 193 11.29 0.25 3.20
C ALA A 193 12.35 -0.84 3.05
N ALA A 194 13.60 -0.49 2.77
CA ALA A 194 14.71 -1.42 2.69
C ALA A 194 14.91 -2.15 4.03
N ASP A 195 14.93 -1.44 5.15
CA ASP A 195 15.07 -2.06 6.48
C ASP A 195 13.87 -2.95 6.82
N ARG A 196 12.66 -2.56 6.40
CA ARG A 196 11.46 -3.37 6.59
C ARG A 196 11.48 -4.64 5.75
N VAL A 197 11.94 -4.57 4.51
CA VAL A 197 12.13 -5.72 3.60
C VAL A 197 13.26 -6.63 4.08
N ALA A 198 14.33 -6.07 4.65
CA ALA A 198 15.40 -6.87 5.25
C ALA A 198 14.91 -7.69 6.45
N ALA A 199 13.96 -7.15 7.23
CA ALA A 199 13.33 -7.85 8.35
C ALA A 199 12.26 -8.86 7.91
N ASP A 200 11.50 -8.53 6.86
CA ASP A 200 10.45 -9.39 6.27
C ASP A 200 10.50 -9.35 4.74
N PRO A 201 11.26 -10.27 4.11
CA PRO A 201 11.37 -10.35 2.65
C PRO A 201 10.04 -10.66 1.93
N GLY A 202 9.05 -11.19 2.65
CA GLY A 202 7.73 -11.50 2.11
C GLY A 202 6.98 -10.26 1.59
N LEU A 203 7.28 -9.08 2.15
CA LEU A 203 6.68 -7.81 1.75
C LEU A 203 6.90 -7.46 0.28
N VAL A 204 7.98 -7.96 -0.32
CA VAL A 204 8.27 -7.73 -1.74
C VAL A 204 7.23 -8.41 -2.64
N PHE A 205 6.69 -9.56 -2.22
CA PHE A 205 5.63 -10.27 -2.94
C PHE A 205 4.27 -9.58 -2.77
N GLN A 206 4.03 -8.92 -1.63
CA GLN A 206 2.82 -8.14 -1.39
C GLN A 206 2.68 -6.96 -2.38
N LEU A 207 3.80 -6.38 -2.82
CA LEU A 207 3.80 -5.39 -3.91
C LEU A 207 3.22 -5.93 -5.23
N ARG A 208 3.13 -7.25 -5.37
CA ARG A 208 2.53 -7.92 -6.53
C ARG A 208 1.21 -8.62 -6.21
N GLY A 209 0.65 -8.38 -5.01
CA GLY A 209 -0.54 -9.09 -4.55
C GLY A 209 -0.32 -10.58 -4.36
N LEU A 210 0.94 -11.01 -4.22
CA LEU A 210 1.32 -12.41 -4.04
C LEU A 210 1.64 -12.66 -2.58
N ASN A 211 1.21 -13.81 -2.08
CA ASN A 211 1.61 -14.31 -0.78
C ASN A 211 2.66 -15.41 -0.96
N LEU A 212 3.80 -15.26 -0.29
CA LEU A 212 4.88 -16.24 -0.36
C LEU A 212 4.46 -17.62 0.19
N ALA A 213 3.51 -17.67 1.13
CA ALA A 213 2.97 -18.92 1.67
C ALA A 213 2.09 -19.67 0.66
N ASP A 214 1.37 -18.93 -0.19
CA ASP A 214 0.44 -19.49 -1.18
C ASP A 214 1.13 -19.84 -2.51
N MET A 215 2.39 -19.45 -2.67
CA MET A 215 3.17 -19.72 -3.87
C MET A 215 3.54 -21.21 -3.92
N ARG A 216 2.73 -21.98 -4.65
CA ARG A 216 2.97 -23.41 -4.90
C ARG A 216 4.22 -23.55 -5.78
N LEU A 217 5.35 -23.87 -5.15
CA LEU A 217 6.57 -24.16 -5.87
C LEU A 217 6.44 -25.50 -6.59
N PRO A 218 6.96 -25.62 -7.82
CA PRO A 218 7.11 -26.93 -8.43
C PRO A 218 7.99 -27.80 -7.52
N LYS A 219 7.44 -28.93 -7.05
CA LYS A 219 8.18 -29.91 -6.27
C LYS A 219 9.32 -30.45 -7.15
N PRO A 220 10.57 -30.47 -6.68
CA PRO A 220 11.66 -31.05 -7.48
C PRO A 220 11.32 -32.51 -7.80
N ALA A 221 11.44 -32.88 -9.08
CA ALA A 221 11.23 -34.23 -9.57
C ALA A 221 12.30 -35.16 -8.97
N GLY A 222 11.97 -35.81 -7.87
CA GLY A 222 12.92 -36.64 -7.13
C GLY A 222 12.30 -37.25 -5.87
N SER A 223 11.32 -38.12 -6.03
CA SER A 223 11.04 -39.28 -5.16
C SER A 223 9.67 -39.86 -5.56
N ALA A 224 9.72 -40.96 -6.30
CA ALA A 224 8.61 -41.89 -6.39
C ALA A 224 8.40 -42.53 -5.01
N GLY A 225 7.13 -42.68 -4.60
CA GLY A 225 6.76 -43.58 -3.51
C GLY A 225 5.71 -43.03 -2.55
N ALA A 226 4.60 -43.78 -2.50
CA ALA A 226 3.63 -43.91 -1.42
C ALA A 226 2.42 -42.96 -1.41
N GLU A 227 1.32 -43.48 -1.95
CA GLU A 227 -0.03 -43.26 -1.39
C GLU A 227 -0.07 -43.70 0.09
N PRO A 228 -1.07 -43.23 0.86
CA PRO A 228 -2.28 -44.04 0.95
C PRO A 228 -3.59 -43.24 0.90
N GLU A 229 -4.59 -43.93 0.37
CA GLU A 229 -6.01 -43.64 0.50
C GLU A 229 -6.46 -43.74 1.98
N THR A 230 -7.32 -42.82 2.44
CA THR A 230 -8.49 -43.22 3.25
C THR A 230 -9.62 -42.19 3.11
N SER A 231 -10.82 -42.74 3.02
CA SER A 231 -12.15 -42.23 2.70
C SER A 231 -12.87 -41.34 3.74
N VAL A 232 -13.54 -40.30 3.23
CA VAL A 232 -14.86 -39.61 3.49
C VAL A 232 -15.63 -39.81 4.84
N PRO A 233 -16.57 -38.91 5.27
CA PRO A 233 -17.78 -38.42 4.56
C PRO A 233 -17.92 -36.87 4.51
N ALA A 234 -18.35 -36.23 3.41
CA ALA A 234 -19.73 -36.00 2.91
C ALA A 234 -20.53 -34.94 3.72
N GLY A 235 -20.76 -33.78 3.09
CA GLY A 235 -21.61 -32.69 3.62
C GLY A 235 -21.83 -31.55 2.62
N ALA A 236 -22.81 -31.75 1.72
CA ALA A 236 -23.61 -30.78 0.98
C ALA A 236 -22.92 -29.60 0.25
N SER A 237 -22.77 -29.72 -1.08
CA SER A 237 -22.71 -28.57 -1.99
C SER A 237 -23.86 -28.65 -2.99
N GLY A 238 -24.66 -27.58 -3.07
CA GLY A 238 -25.73 -27.44 -4.03
C GLY A 238 -25.21 -27.52 -5.45
N ALA A 239 -25.71 -28.49 -6.21
CA ALA A 239 -25.35 -28.72 -7.59
C ALA A 239 -25.92 -27.60 -8.47
N ARG A 240 -25.06 -26.65 -8.85
CA ARG A 240 -25.30 -25.77 -10.00
C ARG A 240 -25.13 -26.62 -11.25
N GLN A 241 -26.24 -27.02 -11.86
CA GLN A 241 -26.24 -27.80 -13.10
C GLN A 241 -25.54 -27.00 -14.21
N LYS A 242 -24.41 -27.54 -14.67
CA LYS A 242 -23.74 -27.12 -15.90
C LYS A 242 -24.57 -27.68 -17.07
N PRO A 243 -25.06 -26.88 -18.02
CA PRO A 243 -25.74 -27.43 -19.19
C PRO A 243 -24.72 -28.26 -19.98
N GLN A 244 -25.02 -29.54 -20.18
CA GLN A 244 -24.29 -30.36 -21.14
C GLN A 244 -24.58 -29.80 -22.53
N ALA A 245 -23.55 -29.26 -23.18
CA ALA A 245 -23.63 -28.84 -24.57
C ALA A 245 -23.59 -30.11 -25.45
N GLU A 246 -24.76 -30.51 -25.93
CA GLU A 246 -24.92 -31.49 -27.01
C GLU A 246 -24.07 -31.01 -28.22
N ALA A 247 -23.27 -31.91 -28.81
CA ALA A 247 -22.47 -31.57 -29.98
C ALA A 247 -23.42 -31.26 -31.16
N PRO A 248 -23.23 -30.12 -31.89
CA PRO A 248 -24.13 -29.75 -32.97
C PRO A 248 -24.05 -30.75 -34.13
N SER A 249 -25.21 -31.08 -34.72
CA SER A 249 -25.30 -32.00 -35.85
C SER A 249 -24.51 -31.48 -37.07
N PRO A 250 -24.04 -32.38 -37.96
CA PRO A 250 -23.27 -31.97 -39.15
C PRO A 250 -24.03 -31.00 -40.08
N GLU A 251 -25.36 -31.08 -40.12
CA GLU A 251 -26.21 -30.14 -40.85
C GLU A 251 -26.22 -28.73 -40.21
N ALA A 252 -26.20 -28.65 -38.87
CA ALA A 252 -26.11 -27.39 -38.15
C ALA A 252 -24.74 -26.72 -38.33
N ILE A 253 -23.66 -27.50 -38.45
CA ILE A 253 -22.31 -27.00 -38.74
C ILE A 253 -22.24 -26.45 -40.17
N ALA A 254 -22.84 -27.13 -41.15
CA ALA A 254 -22.90 -26.64 -42.53
C ALA A 254 -23.69 -25.34 -42.64
N ALA A 255 -24.86 -25.27 -41.99
CA ALA A 255 -25.67 -24.06 -41.94
C ALA A 255 -24.99 -22.90 -41.18
N ALA A 256 -24.26 -23.19 -40.10
CA ALA A 256 -23.49 -22.19 -39.37
C ALA A 256 -22.29 -21.68 -40.16
N THR A 257 -21.62 -22.56 -40.92
CA THR A 257 -20.50 -22.19 -41.80
C THR A 257 -20.98 -21.29 -42.94
N ASP A 258 -22.11 -21.63 -43.57
CA ASP A 258 -22.71 -20.82 -44.62
C ASP A 258 -23.14 -19.43 -44.09
N ARG A 259 -23.77 -19.38 -42.92
CA ARG A 259 -24.18 -18.14 -42.24
C ARG A 259 -22.99 -17.28 -41.78
N PHE A 260 -21.85 -17.91 -41.43
CA PHE A 260 -20.62 -17.22 -41.04
C PHE A 260 -19.96 -16.49 -42.22
N TRP A 261 -19.94 -17.11 -43.41
CA TRP A 261 -19.31 -16.53 -44.60
C TRP A 261 -20.22 -15.59 -45.41
N ASN A 262 -21.52 -15.91 -45.50
CA ASN A 262 -22.47 -15.15 -46.31
C ASN A 262 -23.23 -14.07 -45.53
N GLY A 263 -23.08 -14.07 -44.20
CA GLY A 263 -23.75 -13.13 -43.30
C GLY A 263 -25.24 -13.43 -43.15
N GLY A 264 -25.69 -13.62 -41.91
CA GLY A 264 -27.10 -13.69 -41.57
C GLY A 264 -27.60 -12.38 -40.95
N PRO A 265 -28.93 -12.22 -40.78
CA PRO A 265 -29.44 -11.16 -39.93
C PRO A 265 -28.84 -11.29 -38.52
N LEU A 266 -28.44 -10.14 -37.95
CA LEU A 266 -27.92 -10.06 -36.58
C LEU A 266 -28.90 -10.74 -35.63
N PRO A 267 -28.42 -11.59 -34.70
CA PRO A 267 -29.29 -12.13 -33.66
C PRO A 267 -29.85 -10.96 -32.85
N GLU A 268 -31.12 -11.08 -32.47
CA GLU A 268 -31.74 -10.09 -31.59
C GLU A 268 -30.94 -10.04 -30.28
N ILE A 269 -30.62 -8.81 -29.85
CA ILE A 269 -29.88 -8.60 -28.62
C ILE A 269 -30.71 -9.19 -27.48
N PRO A 270 -30.17 -10.13 -26.68
CA PRO A 270 -30.91 -10.72 -25.59
C PRO A 270 -31.29 -9.62 -24.61
N GLN A 271 -32.57 -9.56 -24.24
CA GLN A 271 -33.03 -8.66 -23.18
C GLN A 271 -32.50 -9.20 -21.85
N LEU A 272 -31.45 -8.55 -21.34
CA LEU A 272 -30.94 -8.81 -20.01
C LEU A 272 -31.98 -8.36 -18.99
N LYS A 273 -32.29 -9.22 -18.02
CA LYS A 273 -33.11 -8.82 -16.87
C LYS A 273 -32.28 -7.86 -16.03
N THR A 274 -32.84 -6.70 -15.69
CA THR A 274 -32.24 -5.81 -14.69
C THR A 274 -32.28 -6.53 -13.34
N GLN A 275 -31.11 -6.85 -12.79
CA GLN A 275 -30.96 -7.40 -11.45
C GLN A 275 -30.26 -6.38 -10.56
N SER A 276 -30.63 -6.34 -9.29
CA SER A 276 -30.00 -5.46 -8.31
C SER A 276 -28.60 -5.99 -8.02
N ALA A 277 -27.59 -5.15 -8.18
CA ALA A 277 -26.20 -5.50 -7.89
C ALA A 277 -26.01 -5.83 -6.40
N LEU A 278 -26.83 -5.24 -5.51
CA LEU A 278 -26.84 -5.59 -4.09
C LEU A 278 -27.49 -6.95 -3.84
N ALA A 279 -28.60 -7.25 -4.51
CA ALA A 279 -29.31 -8.53 -4.33
C ALA A 279 -28.55 -9.75 -4.89
N ASP A 280 -27.71 -9.54 -5.91
CA ASP A 280 -26.85 -10.58 -6.47
C ASP A 280 -25.49 -10.70 -5.75
N SER A 281 -25.17 -9.75 -4.86
CA SER A 281 -23.92 -9.75 -4.10
C SER A 281 -23.99 -10.66 -2.87
N ASP A 282 -22.82 -11.11 -2.40
CA ASP A 282 -22.69 -11.90 -1.18
C ASP A 282 -22.83 -11.00 0.06
N GLU A 283 -23.95 -11.15 0.77
CA GLU A 283 -24.30 -10.38 1.96
C GLU A 283 -23.30 -10.59 3.10
N GLU A 284 -22.72 -11.79 3.25
CA GLU A 284 -21.72 -12.04 4.29
C GLU A 284 -20.44 -11.23 4.06
N LEU A 285 -20.03 -11.09 2.79
CA LEU A 285 -18.88 -10.28 2.41
C LEU A 285 -19.15 -8.79 2.58
N LEU A 286 -20.37 -8.33 2.31
CA LEU A 286 -20.79 -6.94 2.53
C LEU A 286 -20.70 -6.58 4.02
N HIS A 287 -21.32 -7.40 4.89
CA HIS A 287 -21.25 -7.20 6.33
C HIS A 287 -19.82 -7.24 6.87
N LYS A 288 -18.99 -8.17 6.36
CA LYS A 288 -17.57 -8.25 6.72
C LYS A 288 -16.79 -7.00 6.32
N ALA A 289 -17.09 -6.40 5.17
CA ALA A 289 -16.49 -5.14 4.75
C ALA A 289 -16.95 -3.98 5.65
N MET A 290 -18.25 -3.90 5.96
CA MET A 290 -18.81 -2.84 6.83
C MET A 290 -18.27 -2.90 8.26
N ARG A 291 -17.98 -4.09 8.80
CA ARG A 291 -17.28 -4.24 10.09
C ARG A 291 -15.87 -3.67 10.13
N THR A 292 -15.22 -3.51 8.97
CA THR A 292 -13.87 -2.94 8.92
C THR A 292 -13.89 -1.43 9.17
N ILE A 293 -15.02 -0.77 8.91
CA ILE A 293 -15.18 0.69 8.99
C ILE A 293 -16.12 1.15 10.12
N SER A 294 -16.89 0.25 10.73
CA SER A 294 -17.82 0.54 11.83
C SER A 294 -17.21 0.24 13.20
N TYR A 295 -17.64 0.99 14.22
CA TYR A 295 -17.17 0.82 15.61
C TYR A 295 -18.13 -0.04 16.44
N THR A 296 -19.41 -0.08 16.07
CA THR A 296 -20.44 -0.87 16.73
C THR A 296 -21.27 -1.64 15.70
N SER A 297 -21.99 -2.68 16.16
CA SER A 297 -22.90 -3.45 15.31
C SER A 297 -24.11 -2.63 14.83
N VAL A 298 -24.48 -1.57 15.57
CA VAL A 298 -25.54 -0.65 15.15
C VAL A 298 -25.06 0.19 13.97
N ASP A 299 -23.82 0.69 14.03
CA ASP A 299 -23.23 1.45 12.92
C ASP A 299 -23.06 0.60 11.66
N GLU A 300 -22.74 -0.70 11.81
CA GLU A 300 -22.69 -1.66 10.70
C GLU A 300 -24.04 -1.77 9.99
N LEU A 301 -25.12 -1.98 10.76
CA LEU A 301 -26.46 -2.13 10.21
C LEU A 301 -26.96 -0.83 9.55
N CYS A 302 -26.69 0.32 10.17
CA CYS A 302 -26.99 1.62 9.55
C CYS A 302 -26.24 1.82 8.24
N ALA A 303 -24.95 1.49 8.19
CA ALA A 303 -24.15 1.64 6.97
C ALA A 303 -24.63 0.74 5.82
N VAL A 304 -25.08 -0.48 6.12
CA VAL A 304 -25.68 -1.37 5.11
C VAL A 304 -26.99 -0.78 4.58
N SER A 305 -27.87 -0.34 5.48
CA SER A 305 -29.15 0.30 5.11
C SER A 305 -28.93 1.56 4.24
N ASP A 306 -27.96 2.39 4.59
CA ASP A 306 -27.64 3.60 3.82
C ASP A 306 -27.20 3.26 2.38
N ILE A 307 -26.47 2.16 2.19
CA ILE A 307 -26.04 1.71 0.86
C ILE A 307 -27.23 1.21 0.04
N GLU A 308 -28.17 0.51 0.67
CA GLU A 308 -29.41 0.07 0.02
C GLU A 308 -30.25 1.26 -0.43
N ASP A 309 -30.41 2.26 0.43
CA ASP A 309 -31.15 3.49 0.12
C ASP A 309 -30.48 4.29 -1.01
N LEU A 310 -29.15 4.44 -0.97
CA LEU A 310 -28.39 5.09 -2.04
C LEU A 310 -28.53 4.35 -3.37
N TYR A 311 -28.47 3.02 -3.36
CA TYR A 311 -28.64 2.21 -4.55
C TYR A 311 -30.06 2.32 -5.11
N TYR A 312 -31.07 2.32 -4.23
CA TYR A 312 -32.47 2.52 -4.60
C TYR A 312 -32.64 3.88 -5.30
N ASN A 313 -32.14 4.97 -4.71
CA ASN A 313 -32.22 6.30 -5.31
C ASN A 313 -31.51 6.37 -6.67
N LEU A 314 -30.32 5.78 -6.81
CA LEU A 314 -29.57 5.75 -8.07
C LEU A 314 -30.25 4.95 -9.19
N THR A 315 -31.11 4.00 -8.84
CA THR A 315 -31.74 3.08 -9.81
C THR A 315 -33.21 3.37 -10.07
N HIS A 316 -33.89 4.08 -9.17
CA HIS A 316 -35.33 4.34 -9.23
C HIS A 316 -35.70 5.83 -9.34
N GLU A 317 -34.76 6.77 -9.14
CA GLU A 317 -34.96 8.18 -9.49
C GLU A 317 -34.48 8.49 -10.91
N THR A 318 -35.34 8.18 -11.90
CA THR A 318 -35.34 8.77 -13.25
C THR A 318 -36.76 8.96 -13.75
#